data_AF-A0A1D1XNB7-F1
#
_entry.id   AF-A0A1D1XNB7-F1
#
_cell.length_a   1.000
_cell.length_b   1.000
_cell.length_c   1.000
_cell.angle_alpha   90.00
_cell.angle_beta   90.00
_cell.angle_gamma   90.00
#
_symmetry.space_group_name_H-M   'P 1'
#
loop_
_entity.id
_entity.type
_entity.pdbx_description
1 polymer ?
#
loop_
_entity_poly.entity_id
_entity_poly.type
_entity_poly.pdbx_seq_one_letter_code
_entity_poly.pdbx_strand_id
1 'polypeptide(L)'
;GMIMWMLSAGVRPYCDRSHDSKLIQEICTGLRPNIVNGTPSVYARLMLQCLDNNPSNRPTASQLCDNLGNWVTAICDDPDPSDLSNQFDAAEETKFANLEQLNFNITPCHENAIYFSRPLNSVMNNESFTPFFYGKI
;
A
#
# COMPACT_ATOMS: atom_id res chain seq x y z
N GLY A 1 -3.19 4.53 0.01
CA GLY A 1 -1.91 4.12 -0.59
C GLY A 1 -1.29 2.99 0.19
N MET A 2 -0.27 3.27 1.01
CA MET A 2 0.51 2.21 1.67
C MET A 2 -0.30 1.34 2.64
N ILE A 3 -1.24 1.93 3.37
CA ILE A 3 -2.18 1.19 4.24
C ILE A 3 -3.06 0.24 3.41
N MET A 4 -3.54 0.69 2.26
CA MET A 4 -4.36 -0.16 1.38
C MET A 4 -3.55 -1.36 0.88
N TRP A 5 -2.30 -1.12 0.49
CA TRP A 5 -1.41 -2.21 0.11
C TRP A 5 -1.20 -3.21 1.24
N MET A 6 -0.94 -2.74 2.46
CA MET A 6 -0.78 -3.59 3.65
C MET A 6 -2.01 -4.47 3.91
N LEU A 7 -3.22 -3.90 3.81
CA LEU A 7 -4.48 -4.64 3.97
C LEU A 7 -4.65 -5.72 2.89
N SER A 8 -4.26 -5.41 1.65
CA SER A 8 -4.32 -6.39 0.58
C SER A 8 -3.27 -7.49 0.70
N ALA A 9 -2.05 -7.13 1.10
CA ALA A 9 -0.88 -8.00 1.15
C ALA A 9 -0.83 -8.87 2.42
N GLY A 10 -1.45 -8.41 3.50
CA GLY A 10 -1.37 -9.07 4.81
C GLY A 10 0.01 -8.98 5.47
N VAL A 11 0.94 -8.21 4.91
CA VAL A 11 2.31 -8.03 5.42
C VAL A 11 2.69 -6.56 5.52
N ARG A 12 3.65 -6.25 6.38
CA ARG A 12 4.12 -4.87 6.54
C ARG A 12 4.99 -4.46 5.34
N PRO A 13 4.83 -3.23 4.81
CA PRO A 13 5.62 -2.77 3.67
C PRO A 13 7.12 -2.77 3.99
N TYR A 14 7.93 -3.29 3.06
CA TYR A 14 9.39 -3.33 3.14
C TYR A 14 9.93 -4.02 4.40
N CYS A 15 9.18 -4.99 4.95
CA CYS A 15 9.54 -5.66 6.19
C CYS A 15 10.80 -6.50 6.11
N ASP A 16 11.23 -6.86 4.92
CA ASP A 16 12.37 -7.71 4.60
C ASP A 16 13.72 -7.00 4.72
N ARG A 17 13.74 -5.68 4.96
CA ARG A 17 14.98 -4.89 4.93
C ARG A 17 15.03 -3.78 5.98
N SER A 18 16.23 -3.24 6.19
CA SER A 18 16.46 -2.08 7.03
C SER A 18 15.71 -0.85 6.53
N HIS A 19 15.12 -0.09 7.45
CA HIS A 19 14.53 1.21 7.14
C HIS A 19 15.61 2.29 7.29
N ASP A 20 16.53 2.40 6.34
CA ASP A 20 17.64 3.35 6.37
C ASP A 20 17.50 4.45 5.30
N SER A 21 18.53 5.31 5.19
CA SER A 21 18.59 6.39 4.19
C SER A 21 18.44 5.87 2.76
N LYS A 22 18.97 4.67 2.47
CA LYS A 22 18.86 4.03 1.16
C LYS A 22 17.41 3.70 0.83
N LEU A 23 16.66 3.08 1.74
CA LEU A 23 15.24 2.80 1.50
C LEU A 23 14.43 4.10 1.31
N ILE A 24 14.74 5.14 2.09
CA ILE A 24 14.11 6.46 1.94
C ILE A 24 14.38 7.02 0.54
N GLN A 25 15.62 6.99 0.07
CA GLN A 25 16.00 7.45 -1.26
C GLN A 25 15.26 6.67 -2.34
N GLU A 26 15.23 5.33 -2.27
CA GLU A 26 14.53 4.47 -3.22
C GLU A 26 13.04 4.85 -3.31
N ILE A 27 12.36 5.05 -2.17
CA ILE A 27 10.96 5.49 -2.12
C ILE A 27 10.78 6.88 -2.75
N CYS A 28 11.66 7.83 -2.44
CA CYS A 28 11.64 9.16 -3.04
C CYS A 28 11.85 9.12 -4.56
N THR A 29 12.63 8.16 -5.06
CA THR A 29 12.85 7.94 -6.50
C THR A 29 11.77 7.12 -7.19
N GLY A 30 10.76 6.65 -6.45
CA GLY A 30 9.59 5.99 -7.01
C GLY A 30 9.43 4.51 -6.66
N LEU A 31 10.24 3.94 -5.76
CA LEU A 31 10.02 2.58 -5.27
C LEU A 31 8.63 2.47 -4.63
N ARG A 32 7.82 1.54 -5.13
CA ARG A 32 6.50 1.19 -4.62
C ARG A 32 6.37 -0.33 -4.55
N PRO A 33 5.54 -0.86 -3.64
CA PRO A 33 5.33 -2.29 -3.58
C PRO A 33 4.49 -2.78 -4.77
N ASN A 34 4.70 -4.02 -5.18
CA ASN A 34 3.96 -4.66 -6.27
C ASN A 34 2.53 -5.00 -5.86
N ILE A 35 1.61 -5.05 -6.83
CA ILE A 35 0.26 -5.56 -6.60
C ILE A 35 0.35 -7.02 -6.17
N VAL A 36 -0.44 -7.40 -5.17
CA VAL A 36 -0.49 -8.77 -4.66
C VAL A 36 -1.52 -9.56 -5.45
N ASN A 37 -1.23 -10.84 -5.70
CA ASN A 37 -2.21 -11.70 -6.35
C ASN A 37 -3.48 -11.80 -5.49
N GLY A 38 -4.65 -11.83 -6.12
CA GLY A 38 -5.92 -11.79 -5.41
C GLY A 38 -6.28 -10.42 -4.80
N THR A 39 -5.64 -9.32 -5.22
CA THR A 39 -6.18 -7.97 -4.97
C THR A 39 -7.33 -7.70 -5.96
N PRO A 40 -8.54 -7.30 -5.50
CA PRO A 40 -9.61 -6.87 -6.40
C PRO A 40 -9.15 -5.75 -7.34
N SER A 41 -9.49 -5.81 -8.62
CA SER A 41 -8.93 -4.89 -9.63
C SER A 41 -9.25 -3.43 -9.34
N VAL A 42 -10.49 -3.17 -8.89
CA VAL A 42 -10.96 -1.84 -8.49
C VAL A 42 -10.15 -1.27 -7.30
N TYR A 43 -9.80 -2.13 -6.34
CA TYR A 43 -9.00 -1.80 -5.18
C TYR A 43 -7.55 -1.52 -5.56
N ALA A 44 -6.98 -2.38 -6.42
CA ALA A 44 -5.61 -2.21 -6.93
C ALA A 44 -5.46 -0.88 -7.68
N ARG A 45 -6.43 -0.51 -8.52
CA ARG A 45 -6.42 0.77 -9.23
C ARG A 45 -6.40 1.97 -8.28
N LEU A 46 -7.30 1.98 -7.28
CA LEU A 46 -7.36 3.07 -6.30
C LEU A 46 -6.08 3.13 -5.44
N MET A 47 -5.55 1.97 -5.06
CA MET A 47 -4.29 1.84 -4.32
C MET A 47 -3.13 2.43 -5.12
N LEU A 48 -3.01 2.11 -6.41
CA LEU A 48 -1.98 2.65 -7.30
C LEU A 48 -2.11 4.17 -7.47
N GLN A 49 -3.32 4.70 -7.64
CA GLN A 49 -3.53 6.15 -7.69
C GLN A 49 -3.07 6.84 -6.40
N CYS A 50 -3.32 6.25 -5.24
CA CYS A 50 -2.80 6.77 -3.97
C CYS A 50 -1.27 6.67 -3.82
N LEU A 51 -0.63 5.76 -4.55
CA LEU A 51 0.82 5.52 -4.53
C LEU A 51 1.55 6.24 -5.67
N ASP A 52 0.82 6.99 -6.51
CA ASP A 52 1.37 7.66 -7.68
C ASP A 52 2.55 8.57 -7.29
N ASN A 53 3.60 8.53 -8.11
CA ASN A 53 4.78 9.35 -7.89
C ASN A 53 4.48 10.84 -8.06
N ASN A 54 3.59 11.19 -8.98
CA ASN A 54 3.09 12.54 -9.14
C ASN A 54 1.99 12.83 -8.11
N PRO A 55 2.19 13.77 -7.17
CA PRO A 55 1.18 14.10 -6.17
C PRO A 55 -0.14 14.57 -6.77
N SER A 56 -0.13 15.20 -7.94
CA SER A 56 -1.35 15.71 -8.60
C SER A 56 -2.28 14.60 -9.09
N ASN A 57 -1.77 13.38 -9.29
CA ASN A 57 -2.58 12.22 -9.67
C ASN A 57 -3.24 11.54 -8.46
N ARG A 58 -2.84 11.90 -7.24
CA ARG A 58 -3.37 11.26 -6.02
C ARG A 58 -4.76 11.79 -5.73
N PRO A 59 -5.72 10.90 -5.39
CA PRO A 59 -7.04 11.34 -4.99
C PRO A 59 -6.96 12.11 -3.67
N THR A 60 -7.85 13.07 -3.51
CA THR A 60 -8.06 13.75 -2.24
C THR A 60 -8.68 12.80 -1.21
N ALA A 61 -8.57 13.15 0.07
CA ALA A 61 -9.22 12.38 1.13
C ALA A 61 -10.75 12.31 0.96
N SER A 62 -11.38 13.38 0.44
CA SER A 62 -12.82 13.39 0.15
C SER A 62 -13.17 12.37 -0.93
N GLN A 63 -12.47 12.38 -2.07
CA GLN A 63 -12.69 11.42 -3.15
C GLN A 63 -12.47 9.97 -2.70
N LEU A 64 -11.49 9.74 -1.80
CA LEU A 64 -11.29 8.42 -1.20
C LEU A 64 -12.46 8.01 -0.30
N CYS A 65 -12.95 8.91 0.54
CA CYS A 65 -14.11 8.67 1.40
C CYS A 65 -15.35 8.32 0.57
N ASP A 66 -15.63 9.11 -0.47
CA ASP A 66 -16.78 8.91 -1.34
C ASP A 66 -16.70 7.56 -2.08
N ASN A 67 -15.53 7.24 -2.66
CA ASN A 67 -15.32 5.97 -3.36
C ASN A 67 -15.49 4.76 -2.43
N LEU A 68 -14.86 4.80 -1.25
CA LEU A 68 -14.93 3.70 -0.29
C LEU A 68 -16.35 3.56 0.28
N GLY A 69 -17.05 4.66 0.55
CA GLY A 69 -18.43 4.65 0.99
C GLY A 69 -19.36 4.00 -0.03
N ASN A 70 -19.23 4.39 -1.31
CA ASN A 70 -19.99 3.78 -2.40
C ASN A 70 -19.75 2.28 -2.51
N TRP A 71 -18.50 1.83 -2.30
CA TRP A 71 -18.19 0.39 -2.33
C TRP A 71 -18.82 -0.36 -1.17
N VAL A 72 -18.78 0.20 0.05
CA VAL A 72 -19.43 -0.42 1.21
C VAL A 72 -20.92 -0.58 0.95
N THR A 73 -21.61 0.45 0.46
CA THR A 73 -23.04 0.35 0.12
C THR A 73 -23.31 -0.70 -0.94
N ALA A 74 -22.54 -0.72 -2.04
CA ALA A 74 -22.73 -1.68 -3.12
C ALA A 74 -22.37 -3.14 -2.76
N ILE A 75 -21.59 -3.37 -1.71
CA ILE A 75 -21.19 -4.71 -1.26
C ILE A 75 -22.05 -5.20 -0.10
N CYS A 76 -22.47 -4.31 0.82
CA CYS A 76 -23.13 -4.71 2.06
C CYS A 76 -24.64 -4.43 2.09
N ASP A 77 -25.12 -3.42 1.35
CA ASP A 77 -26.52 -2.96 1.43
C ASP A 77 -27.35 -3.34 0.19
N ASP A 78 -26.72 -3.73 -0.92
CA ASP A 78 -27.39 -4.14 -2.15
C ASP A 78 -27.66 -5.66 -2.15
N PRO A 79 -28.93 -6.11 -2.24
CA PRO A 79 -29.25 -7.54 -2.31
C PRO A 79 -28.87 -8.18 -3.65
N ASP A 80 -28.65 -7.39 -4.71
CA ASP A 80 -28.28 -7.89 -6.02
C ASP A 80 -26.76 -7.71 -6.28
N PRO A 81 -26.04 -8.79 -6.65
CA PRO A 81 -24.61 -8.71 -6.88
C PRO A 81 -24.28 -7.80 -8.07
N SER A 82 -23.34 -6.90 -7.87
CA SER A 82 -22.81 -5.99 -8.88
C SER A 82 -21.45 -6.45 -9.39
N ASP A 83 -20.99 -5.93 -10.53
CA ASP A 83 -19.61 -6.16 -11.01
C ASP A 83 -18.55 -5.78 -9.96
N LEU A 84 -18.88 -4.86 -9.05
CA LEU A 84 -18.02 -4.48 -7.95
C LEU A 84 -17.97 -5.60 -6.89
N SER A 85 -19.12 -6.04 -6.36
CA SER A 85 -19.16 -7.10 -5.34
C SER A 85 -18.53 -8.39 -5.85
N ASN A 86 -18.84 -8.78 -7.10
CA ASN A 86 -18.28 -9.97 -7.75
C ASN A 86 -16.74 -9.94 -7.80
N GLN A 87 -16.12 -8.77 -7.99
CA GLN A 87 -14.66 -8.65 -7.96
C GLN A 87 -14.06 -8.88 -6.59
N PHE A 88 -14.75 -8.46 -5.52
CA PHE A 88 -14.30 -8.69 -4.15
C PHE A 88 -14.50 -10.16 -3.75
N ASP A 89 -15.64 -10.76 -4.09
CA ASP A 89 -15.94 -12.16 -3.82
C ASP A 89 -14.92 -13.09 -4.51
N ALA A 90 -14.66 -12.89 -5.81
CA ALA A 90 -13.68 -13.68 -6.55
C ALA A 90 -12.26 -13.54 -6.01
N ALA A 91 -11.89 -12.34 -5.54
CA ALA A 91 -10.60 -12.08 -4.92
C ALA A 91 -10.47 -12.78 -3.56
N GLU A 92 -11.55 -12.79 -2.78
CA GLU A 92 -11.64 -13.51 -1.52
C GLU A 92 -11.52 -15.03 -1.74
N GLU A 93 -12.29 -15.62 -2.66
CA GLU A 93 -12.19 -17.04 -3.03
C GLU A 93 -10.77 -17.41 -3.46
N THR A 94 -10.12 -16.57 -4.27
CA THR A 94 -8.73 -16.77 -4.70
C THR A 94 -7.78 -16.77 -3.50
N LYS A 95 -7.98 -15.88 -2.52
CA LYS A 95 -7.17 -15.87 -1.29
C LYS A 95 -7.41 -17.13 -0.45
N PHE A 96 -8.67 -17.55 -0.28
CA PHE A 96 -9.01 -18.77 0.47
C PHE A 96 -8.44 -20.03 -0.17
N ALA A 97 -8.51 -20.17 -1.49
CA ALA A 97 -7.92 -21.30 -2.21
C ALA A 97 -6.39 -21.38 -2.02
N ASN A 98 -5.73 -20.22 -1.89
CA ASN A 98 -4.30 -20.14 -1.65
C ASN A 98 -3.92 -20.21 -0.15
N LEU A 99 -4.89 -20.35 0.78
CA LEU A 99 -4.58 -20.42 2.22
C LEU A 99 -3.73 -21.63 2.61
N GLU A 100 -3.88 -22.75 1.92
CA GLU A 100 -3.03 -23.94 2.14
C GLU A 100 -1.56 -23.69 1.75
N GLN A 101 -1.29 -22.67 0.92
CA GLN A 101 0.06 -22.19 0.58
C GLN A 101 0.48 -20.98 1.42
N LEU A 102 -0.47 -20.25 2.00
CA LEU A 102 -0.29 -19.24 3.04
C LEU A 102 -0.13 -19.91 4.42
N ASN A 103 0.83 -20.83 4.56
CA ASN A 103 1.63 -20.80 5.79
C ASN A 103 1.98 -19.33 5.94
N PHE A 104 1.31 -18.60 6.85
CA PHE A 104 1.51 -17.16 7.01
C PHE A 104 3.00 -17.00 6.93
N ASN A 105 3.49 -16.39 5.84
CA ASN A 105 4.90 -16.16 5.67
C ASN A 105 5.17 -15.05 6.68
N ILE A 106 5.21 -15.45 7.96
CA ILE A 106 5.74 -14.71 9.09
C ILE A 106 7.24 -14.76 8.83
N THR A 107 7.65 -14.21 7.69
CA THR A 107 9.01 -13.83 7.44
C THR A 107 9.26 -12.78 8.51
N PRO A 108 10.17 -13.06 9.46
CA PRO A 108 10.48 -12.11 10.50
C PRO A 108 10.83 -10.78 9.84
N CYS A 109 10.27 -9.69 10.36
CA CYS A 109 10.71 -8.39 9.90
C CYS A 109 12.20 -8.27 10.19
N HIS A 110 12.93 -7.64 9.29
CA HIS A 110 14.30 -7.24 9.50
C HIS A 110 14.39 -6.45 10.82
N GLU A 111 15.41 -6.72 11.64
CA GLU A 111 15.56 -6.13 12.98
C GLU A 111 15.56 -4.58 12.96
N ASN A 112 16.08 -3.99 11.89
CA ASN A 112 16.12 -2.55 11.66
C ASN A 112 14.91 -2.00 10.87
N ALA A 113 13.83 -2.78 10.72
CA ALA A 113 12.56 -2.30 10.16
C ALA A 113 11.76 -1.55 11.23
N ILE A 114 11.50 -0.26 10.99
CA ILE A 114 10.85 0.64 11.95
C ILE A 114 9.49 1.10 11.45
N TYR A 115 8.45 0.82 12.23
CA TYR A 115 7.05 1.16 11.92
C TYR A 115 6.43 2.19 12.86
N PHE A 116 7.24 2.72 13.77
CA PHE A 116 6.87 3.82 14.65
C PHE A 116 7.56 5.11 14.20
N SER A 117 7.00 6.24 14.61
CA SER A 117 7.53 7.55 14.23
C SER A 117 8.94 7.77 14.81
N ARG A 118 9.85 8.33 14.01
CA ARG A 118 11.15 8.82 14.46
C ARG A 118 11.60 10.02 13.60
N PRO A 119 12.43 10.92 14.13
CA PRO A 119 12.95 12.06 13.37
C PRO A 119 13.76 11.63 12.13
N LEU A 120 13.59 12.31 11.00
CA LEU A 120 14.30 11.98 9.76
C LEU A 120 15.82 12.15 9.89
N ASN A 121 16.27 13.18 10.63
CA ASN A 121 17.69 13.42 10.90
C ASN A 121 18.36 12.24 11.62
N SER A 122 17.63 11.48 12.45
CA SER A 122 18.17 10.29 13.13
C SER A 122 18.62 9.20 12.15
N VAL A 123 18.06 9.19 10.93
CA VAL A 123 18.38 8.24 9.86
C VAL A 123 19.40 8.83 8.88
N MET A 124 19.36 10.15 8.65
CA MET A 124 20.21 10.82 7.67
C MET A 124 21.58 11.24 8.18
N ASN A 125 21.80 11.34 9.50
CA ASN A 125 23.09 11.78 10.07
C ASN A 125 24.26 10.79 9.85
N ASN A 126 24.03 9.65 9.20
CA ASN A 126 25.07 8.66 8.89
C ASN A 126 25.68 8.79 7.49
N GLU A 127 25.14 9.62 6.58
CA GLU A 127 25.75 9.85 5.26
C GLU A 127 25.51 11.28 4.75
N SER A 128 26.58 11.91 4.27
CA SER A 128 26.56 13.27 3.69
C SER A 128 25.85 13.28 2.34
N PHE A 129 24.61 13.77 2.29
CA PHE A 129 23.91 14.01 1.03
C PHE A 129 24.00 15.47 0.57
N THR A 130 24.28 15.64 -0.72
CA THR A 130 24.10 16.89 -1.45
C THR A 130 22.60 17.22 -1.59
N PRO A 131 22.18 18.49 -1.49
CA PRO A 131 20.76 18.84 -1.49
C PRO A 131 20.19 18.74 -2.91
N PHE A 132 19.21 17.85 -3.11
CA PHE A 132 18.32 17.95 -4.26
C PHE A 132 17.22 18.97 -3.93
N PHE A 133 17.15 20.01 -4.76
CA PHE A 133 16.17 21.07 -4.68
C PHE A 133 14.76 20.48 -4.83
N TYR A 134 13.96 20.52 -3.76
CA TYR A 134 12.52 20.35 -3.87
C TYR A 134 11.93 21.54 -4.63
N GLY A 135 11.19 21.24 -5.70
CA GLY A 135 10.33 22.21 -6.36
C GLY A 135 9.38 22.83 -5.33
N LYS A 136 9.37 24.16 -5.29
CA LYS A 136 8.46 24.96 -4.48
C LYS A 136 7.01 24.61 -4.83
N ILE A 137 6.19 24.45 -3.80
CA ILE A 137 4.73 24.57 -3.85
C ILE A 137 4.40 26.06 -3.99
#